data_AF-A0A399J8Q2-F1
#
_entry.id   AF-A0A399J8Q2-F1
#
_cell.length_a   1.000
_cell.length_b   1.000
_cell.length_c   1.000
_cell.angle_alpha   90.00
_cell.angle_beta   90.00
_cell.angle_gamma   90.00
#
_symmetry.space_group_name_H-M   'P 1'
#
loop_
_entity.id
_entity.type
_entity.pdbx_description
1 polymer ?
#
loop_
_entity_poly.entity_id
_entity_poly.type
_entity_poly.pdbx_seq_one_letter_code
_entity_poly.pdbx_strand_id
1 'polypeptide(L)'
;MTAVDAAEKALADWEAAHQLEPIDPGMQSMRFHQTQAKRDKDLTAFLNRMRRESAEHERLTEALAKARRDERRAAVPTEPVDPAVLAGATHILVNERWRAVWMRVKRINAKTVTCHAAPGMDEPRIPHNRIVGTSHGQVAS
;
A
#
# COMPACT_ATOMS: atom_id res chain seq x y z
N MET A 1 9.85 -8.79 -15.23
CA MET A 1 9.02 -9.25 -14.09
C MET A 1 9.28 -8.28 -12.95
N THR A 2 8.31 -7.45 -12.60
CA THR A 2 8.41 -6.46 -11.52
C THR A 2 8.28 -7.15 -10.16
N ALA A 3 8.60 -6.44 -9.07
CA ALA A 3 8.39 -6.94 -7.71
C ALA A 3 6.89 -7.15 -7.40
N VAL A 4 6.01 -6.38 -8.05
CA VAL A 4 4.56 -6.54 -7.94
C VAL A 4 4.11 -7.80 -8.67
N ASP A 5 4.57 -8.03 -9.91
CA ASP A 5 4.23 -9.23 -10.68
C ASP A 5 4.61 -10.52 -9.92
N ALA A 6 5.77 -10.51 -9.27
CA ALA A 6 6.25 -11.64 -8.48
C ALA A 6 5.37 -11.89 -7.22
N ALA A 7 4.93 -10.84 -6.55
CA ALA A 7 4.07 -10.93 -5.37
C ALA A 7 2.63 -11.35 -5.73
N GLU A 8 2.08 -10.84 -6.84
CA GLU A 8 0.77 -11.24 -7.36
C GLU A 8 0.78 -12.71 -7.76
N LYS A 9 1.82 -13.16 -8.47
CA LYS A 9 1.97 -14.56 -8.83
C LYS A 9 2.08 -15.46 -7.59
N ALA A 10 2.87 -15.07 -6.58
CA ALA A 10 3.00 -15.86 -5.35
C ALA A 10 1.67 -16.02 -4.60
N LEU A 11 0.85 -14.95 -4.53
CA LEU A 11 -0.48 -15.02 -3.93
C LEU A 11 -1.41 -15.91 -4.76
N ALA A 12 -1.41 -15.76 -6.08
CA ALA A 12 -2.25 -16.57 -6.97
C ALA A 12 -1.87 -18.06 -6.95
N ASP A 13 -0.58 -18.38 -6.97
CA ASP A 13 -0.06 -19.75 -6.88
C ASP A 13 -0.45 -20.36 -5.51
N TRP A 14 -0.40 -19.59 -4.44
CA TRP A 14 -0.81 -20.02 -3.11
C TRP A 14 -2.33 -20.26 -3.04
N GLU A 15 -3.15 -19.33 -3.53
CA GLU A 15 -4.61 -19.45 -3.56
C GLU A 15 -5.07 -20.64 -4.41
N ALA A 16 -4.41 -20.89 -5.55
CA ALA A 16 -4.69 -22.05 -6.39
C ALA A 16 -4.36 -23.38 -5.70
N ALA A 17 -3.29 -23.43 -4.90
CA ALA A 17 -2.86 -24.64 -4.20
C ALA A 17 -3.66 -24.94 -2.90
N HIS A 18 -4.33 -23.94 -2.33
CA HIS A 18 -4.99 -24.04 -1.01
C HIS A 18 -6.52 -23.81 -1.08
N GLN A 19 -7.14 -24.12 -2.22
CA GLN A 19 -8.60 -24.17 -2.31
C GLN A 19 -9.16 -25.27 -1.40
N LEU A 20 -10.15 -24.90 -0.58
CA LEU A 20 -10.88 -25.85 0.26
C LEU A 20 -11.70 -26.79 -0.61
N GLU A 21 -11.57 -28.08 -0.36
CA GLU A 21 -12.32 -29.10 -1.09
C GLU A 21 -13.58 -29.50 -0.32
N PRO A 22 -14.66 -29.92 -1.01
CA PRO A 22 -15.89 -30.40 -0.36
C PRO A 22 -15.69 -31.59 0.60
N ILE A 23 -14.54 -32.26 0.52
CA ILE A 23 -14.18 -33.39 1.38
C ILE A 23 -13.41 -32.99 2.64
N ASP A 24 -13.16 -31.70 2.85
CA ASP A 24 -12.45 -31.23 4.04
C ASP A 24 -13.25 -31.51 5.33
N PRO A 25 -12.58 -31.88 6.44
CA PRO A 25 -13.24 -32.27 7.69
C PRO A 25 -14.20 -31.22 8.28
N GLY A 26 -13.99 -29.94 7.97
CA GLY A 26 -14.87 -28.84 8.38
C GLY A 26 -16.14 -28.69 7.53
N MET A 27 -16.21 -29.33 6.36
CA MET A 27 -17.31 -29.24 5.39
C MET A 27 -18.17 -30.51 5.34
N GLN A 28 -17.66 -31.64 5.85
CA GLN A 28 -18.41 -32.89 5.93
C GLN A 28 -19.19 -33.03 7.25
N SER A 29 -20.49 -33.36 7.16
CA SER A 29 -21.21 -33.97 8.28
C SER A 29 -20.68 -35.40 8.48
N MET A 30 -19.57 -35.52 9.22
CA MET A 30 -18.89 -36.80 9.40
C MET A 30 -19.81 -37.83 10.06
N ARG A 31 -20.06 -38.89 9.29
CA ARG A 31 -20.98 -40.03 9.50
C ARG A 31 -20.83 -40.65 10.89
N PHE A 32 -21.96 -41.12 11.42
CA PHE A 32 -22.26 -41.74 12.73
C PHE A 32 -21.33 -42.86 13.26
N HIS A 33 -20.19 -43.16 12.63
CA HIS A 33 -19.33 -44.31 12.93
C HIS A 33 -17.95 -43.96 13.50
N GLN A 34 -17.62 -42.67 13.70
CA GLN A 34 -16.34 -42.27 14.30
C GLN A 34 -16.46 -41.92 15.80
N THR A 35 -15.49 -42.38 16.59
CA THR A 35 -15.41 -42.03 18.01
C THR A 35 -15.19 -40.53 18.18
N GLN A 36 -15.74 -39.94 19.26
CA GLN A 36 -15.62 -38.51 19.56
C GLN A 36 -14.15 -38.07 19.60
N ALA A 37 -13.27 -38.83 20.27
CA ALA A 37 -11.85 -38.52 20.39
C ALA A 37 -11.12 -38.45 19.04
N LYS A 38 -11.50 -39.28 18.06
CA LYS A 38 -10.91 -39.23 16.72
C LYS A 38 -11.38 -37.98 15.97
N ARG A 39 -12.68 -37.65 16.06
CA ARG A 39 -13.26 -36.44 15.47
C ARG A 39 -12.61 -35.16 16.01
N ASP A 40 -12.43 -35.08 17.33
CA ASP A 40 -11.83 -33.90 17.96
C ASP A 40 -10.36 -33.72 17.56
N LYS A 41 -9.62 -34.82 17.41
CA LYS A 41 -8.24 -34.80 16.94
C LYS A 41 -8.14 -34.32 15.48
N ASP A 42 -8.96 -34.89 14.59
CA ASP A 42 -8.96 -34.55 13.17
C ASP A 42 -9.42 -33.10 12.94
N LEU A 43 -10.44 -32.65 13.69
CA LEU A 43 -10.90 -31.26 13.69
C LEU A 43 -9.81 -30.31 14.21
N THR A 44 -9.14 -30.65 15.31
CA THR A 44 -8.05 -29.80 15.85
C THR A 44 -6.89 -29.69 14.87
N ALA A 45 -6.52 -30.80 14.21
CA ALA A 45 -5.48 -30.79 13.18
C ALA A 45 -5.87 -29.92 11.98
N PHE A 46 -7.12 -30.03 11.52
CA PHE A 46 -7.67 -29.20 10.45
C PHE A 46 -7.68 -27.72 10.81
N LEU A 47 -8.22 -27.35 11.98
CA LEU A 47 -8.25 -25.95 12.41
C LEU A 47 -6.85 -25.35 12.58
N ASN A 48 -5.88 -26.14 13.05
CA ASN A 48 -4.49 -25.69 13.13
C ASN A 48 -3.85 -25.49 11.75
N ARG A 49 -4.20 -26.33 10.76
CA ARG A 49 -3.80 -26.14 9.37
C ARG A 49 -4.41 -24.85 8.80
N MET A 50 -5.72 -24.65 8.97
CA MET A 50 -6.42 -23.43 8.51
C MET A 50 -5.83 -22.14 9.11
N ARG A 51 -5.48 -22.16 10.40
CA ARG A 51 -4.82 -21.00 11.04
C ARG A 51 -3.47 -20.67 10.41
N ARG A 52 -2.67 -21.69 10.07
CA ARG A 52 -1.38 -21.49 9.40
C ARG A 52 -1.55 -20.98 7.98
N GLU A 53 -2.53 -21.53 7.26
CA GLU A 53 -2.86 -21.10 5.91
C GLU A 53 -3.35 -19.65 5.89
N SER A 54 -4.24 -19.26 6.81
CA SER A 54 -4.69 -17.88 6.97
C SER A 54 -3.55 -16.91 7.26
N ALA A 55 -2.61 -17.28 8.14
CA ALA A 55 -1.46 -16.44 8.45
C ALA A 55 -0.50 -16.25 7.25
N GLU A 56 -0.33 -17.29 6.42
CA GLU A 56 0.49 -17.18 5.22
C GLU A 56 -0.22 -16.35 4.13
N HIS A 57 -1.54 -16.47 3.99
CA HIS A 57 -2.33 -15.61 3.09
C HIS A 57 -2.23 -14.13 3.48
N GLU A 58 -2.36 -13.82 4.78
CA GLU A 58 -2.18 -12.46 5.31
C GLU A 58 -0.79 -11.92 4.98
N ARG A 59 0.26 -12.72 5.24
CA ARG A 59 1.64 -12.35 4.93
C ARG A 59 1.86 -12.05 3.45
N LEU A 60 1.31 -12.88 2.55
CA LEU A 60 1.43 -12.67 1.09
C LEU A 60 0.66 -11.43 0.64
N THR A 61 -0.52 -11.20 1.21
CA THR A 61 -1.33 -10.00 0.96
C THR A 61 -0.60 -8.73 1.40
N GLU A 62 0.02 -8.74 2.58
CA GLU A 62 0.85 -7.64 3.08
C GLU A 62 2.08 -7.40 2.20
N ALA A 63 2.72 -8.47 1.72
CA ALA A 63 3.87 -8.38 0.81
C ALA A 63 3.48 -7.72 -0.52
N LEU A 64 2.32 -8.06 -1.08
CA LEU A 64 1.78 -7.41 -2.28
C LEU A 64 1.50 -5.92 -2.04
N ALA A 65 0.85 -5.60 -0.91
CA ALA A 65 0.57 -4.21 -0.55
C ALA A 65 1.86 -3.39 -0.34
N LYS A 66 2.92 -4.01 0.19
CA LYS A 66 4.25 -3.40 0.31
C LYS A 66 4.89 -3.19 -1.07
N ALA A 67 4.91 -4.20 -1.93
CA ALA A 67 5.49 -4.10 -3.27
C ALA A 67 4.85 -2.97 -4.09
N ARG A 68 3.51 -2.85 -4.05
CA ARG A 68 2.78 -1.75 -4.71
C ARG A 68 3.07 -0.37 -4.11
N ARG A 69 3.40 -0.28 -2.82
CA ARG A 69 3.84 0.99 -2.20
C ARG A 69 5.24 1.35 -2.65
N ASP A 70 6.15 0.37 -2.70
CA ASP A 70 7.53 0.58 -3.10
C ASP A 70 7.64 0.96 -4.57
N GLU A 71 6.85 0.35 -5.46
CA GLU A 71 6.77 0.73 -6.87
C GLU A 71 6.26 2.17 -7.05
N ARG A 72 5.18 2.54 -6.36
CA ARG A 72 4.68 3.93 -6.35
C ARG A 72 5.71 4.90 -5.82
N ARG A 73 6.47 4.52 -4.79
CA ARG A 73 7.54 5.35 -4.22
C ARG A 73 8.71 5.51 -5.18
N ALA A 74 9.08 4.45 -5.90
CA ALA A 74 10.14 4.51 -6.91
C ALA A 74 9.77 5.42 -8.10
N ALA A 75 8.48 5.51 -8.42
CA ALA A 75 7.99 6.41 -9.47
C ALA A 75 7.96 7.90 -9.05
N VAL A 76 8.05 8.23 -7.75
CA VAL A 76 8.07 9.62 -7.29
C VAL A 76 9.43 10.24 -7.62
N PRO A 77 9.47 11.40 -8.31
CA PRO A 77 10.71 12.12 -8.53
C PRO A 77 11.40 12.43 -7.18
N THR A 78 12.69 12.15 -7.09
CA THR A 78 13.48 12.38 -5.86
C THR A 78 14.35 13.62 -5.96
N GLU A 79 14.68 14.04 -7.17
CA GLU A 79 15.49 15.22 -7.42
C GLU A 79 14.66 16.50 -7.18
N PRO A 80 15.21 17.48 -6.45
CA PRO A 80 14.56 18.77 -6.29
C PRO A 80 14.45 19.51 -7.63
N VAL A 81 13.32 20.19 -7.84
CA VAL A 81 13.11 21.04 -9.02
C VAL A 81 14.00 22.28 -8.93
N ASP A 82 14.53 22.72 -10.08
CA ASP A 82 15.24 23.99 -10.19
C ASP A 82 14.36 25.16 -9.69
N PRO A 83 14.82 25.98 -8.73
CA PRO A 83 14.10 27.15 -8.25
C PRO A 83 13.57 28.08 -9.34
N ALA A 84 14.23 28.16 -10.50
CA ALA A 84 13.77 29.00 -11.62
C ALA A 84 12.39 28.54 -12.16
N VAL A 85 12.11 27.25 -12.13
CA VAL A 85 10.87 26.65 -12.66
C VAL A 85 9.69 26.82 -11.69
N LEU A 86 9.96 27.16 -10.43
CA LEU A 86 8.91 27.45 -9.44
C LEU A 86 8.16 28.74 -9.78
N ALA A 87 8.77 29.67 -10.51
CA ALA A 87 8.13 30.92 -10.88
C ALA A 87 6.82 30.67 -11.64
N GLY A 88 5.70 31.14 -11.07
CA GLY A 88 4.37 30.96 -11.65
C GLY A 88 3.72 29.59 -11.40
N ALA A 89 4.32 28.71 -10.59
CA ALA A 89 3.70 27.43 -10.24
C ALA A 89 2.43 27.63 -9.40
N THR A 90 1.35 26.90 -9.74
CA THR A 90 0.07 26.89 -9.02
C THR A 90 0.05 25.79 -7.95
N HIS A 91 0.73 24.68 -8.21
CA HIS A 91 0.88 23.57 -7.28
C HIS A 91 2.33 23.05 -7.29
N ILE A 92 2.76 22.53 -6.15
CA ILE A 92 4.07 21.89 -5.98
C ILE A 92 3.89 20.47 -5.45
N LEU A 93 4.69 19.54 -5.93
CA LEU A 93 4.78 18.19 -5.40
C LEU A 93 5.89 18.17 -4.35
N VAL A 94 5.51 17.87 -3.11
CA VAL A 94 6.44 17.81 -1.98
C VAL A 94 6.64 16.37 -1.57
N ASN A 95 7.90 15.96 -1.47
CA ASN A 95 8.24 14.66 -0.91
C ASN A 95 8.25 14.76 0.63
N GLU A 96 7.24 14.19 1.27
CA GLU A 96 7.19 13.97 2.70
C GLU A 96 7.71 12.57 3.04
N ARG A 97 8.07 12.34 4.31
CA ARG A 97 8.75 11.12 4.77
C ARG A 97 8.06 9.81 4.32
N TRP A 98 6.75 9.82 4.12
CA TRP A 98 5.95 8.64 3.78
C TRP A 98 5.02 8.82 2.57
N ARG A 99 5.02 9.99 1.91
CA ARG A 99 4.10 10.29 0.80
C ARG A 99 4.58 11.47 -0.03
N ALA A 100 4.19 11.50 -1.29
CA ALA A 100 4.29 12.68 -2.14
C ALA A 100 2.94 13.40 -2.14
N VAL A 101 2.93 14.71 -1.87
CA VAL A 101 1.70 15.50 -1.74
C VAL A 101 1.75 16.70 -2.68
N TRP A 102 0.70 16.87 -3.48
CA TRP A 102 0.48 18.10 -4.22
C TRP A 102 -0.10 19.16 -3.28
N MET A 103 0.60 20.28 -3.16
CA MET A 103 0.19 21.42 -2.34
C MET A 103 -0.06 22.62 -3.23
N ARG A 104 -1.16 23.34 -3.00
CA ARG A 104 -1.47 24.57 -3.73
C ARG A 104 -0.58 25.71 -3.25
N VAL A 105 0.07 26.38 -4.19
CA VAL A 105 0.97 27.51 -3.93
C VAL A 105 0.16 28.77 -3.65
N LYS A 106 0.56 29.50 -2.60
CA LYS A 106 0.04 30.84 -2.29
C LYS A 106 1.06 31.93 -2.66
N ARG A 107 2.32 31.72 -2.29
CA ARG A 107 3.42 32.66 -2.52
C ARG A 107 4.75 31.93 -2.65
N ILE A 108 5.60 32.40 -3.56
CA ILE A 108 6.97 31.93 -3.72
C ILE A 108 7.92 32.97 -3.15
N ASN A 109 8.83 32.54 -2.29
CA ASN A 109 9.91 33.34 -1.70
C ASN A 109 11.27 32.86 -2.26
N ALA A 110 12.34 33.60 -1.93
CA ALA A 110 13.68 33.31 -2.42
C ALA A 110 14.21 31.89 -2.10
N LYS A 111 13.78 31.28 -0.98
CA LYS A 111 14.26 29.94 -0.54
C LYS A 111 13.12 28.96 -0.21
N THR A 112 11.88 29.43 -0.19
CA THR A 112 10.72 28.67 0.28
C THR A 112 9.47 28.98 -0.53
N VAL A 113 8.50 28.08 -0.52
CA VAL A 113 7.16 28.26 -1.08
C VAL A 113 6.15 28.16 0.06
N THR A 114 5.33 29.20 0.23
CA THR A 114 4.18 29.19 1.15
C THR A 114 3.00 28.56 0.43
N CYS A 115 2.44 27.50 1.03
CA CYS A 115 1.30 26.79 0.48
C CYS A 115 0.01 27.13 1.23
N HIS A 116 -1.13 26.94 0.57
CA HIS A 116 -2.43 27.06 1.21
C HIS A 116 -2.64 25.98 2.27
N ALA A 117 -3.24 26.37 3.40
CA ALA A 117 -3.73 25.48 4.44
C ALA A 117 -5.24 25.68 4.63
N ALA A 118 -5.87 24.76 5.37
CA ALA A 118 -7.26 24.90 5.77
C ALA A 118 -7.44 26.14 6.68
N PRO A 119 -8.63 26.77 6.71
CA PRO A 119 -8.91 27.88 7.62
C PRO A 119 -8.63 27.50 9.08
N GLY A 120 -7.91 28.35 9.81
CA GLY A 120 -7.51 28.10 11.20
C GLY A 120 -6.21 27.33 11.38
N MET A 121 -5.53 26.93 10.30
CA MET A 121 -4.22 26.29 10.33
C MET A 121 -3.12 27.22 9.84
N ASP A 122 -1.92 27.07 10.39
CA ASP A 122 -0.74 27.81 9.94
C ASP A 122 -0.35 27.39 8.51
N GLU A 123 -0.02 28.39 7.68
CA GLU A 123 0.38 28.16 6.30
C GLU A 123 1.77 27.51 6.23
N PRO A 124 1.88 26.30 5.67
CA PRO A 124 3.16 25.60 5.64
C PRO A 124 4.12 26.28 4.67
N ARG A 125 5.38 26.41 5.12
CA ARG A 125 6.49 26.93 4.32
C ARG A 125 7.41 25.79 3.92
N ILE A 126 7.41 25.45 2.65
CA ILE A 126 8.17 24.33 2.10
C ILE A 126 9.47 24.87 1.50
N PRO A 127 10.65 24.38 1.92
CA PRO A 127 11.91 24.79 1.32
C PRO A 127 12.08 24.17 -0.08
N HIS A 128 12.73 24.90 -1.00
CA HIS A 128 12.86 24.48 -2.40
C HIS A 128 13.50 23.10 -2.58
N ASN A 129 14.46 22.74 -1.72
CA ASN A 129 15.13 21.43 -1.73
C ASN A 129 14.21 20.24 -1.43
N ARG A 130 12.95 20.46 -1.02
CA ARG A 130 11.96 19.41 -0.77
C ARG A 130 10.90 19.29 -1.87
N ILE A 131 10.94 20.19 -2.86
CA ILE A 131 9.97 20.25 -3.94
C ILE A 131 10.51 19.42 -5.10
N VAL A 132 9.77 18.39 -5.48
CA VAL A 132 10.20 17.40 -6.49
C VAL A 132 9.35 17.45 -7.77
N GLY A 133 8.36 18.33 -7.82
CA GLY A 133 7.56 18.57 -9.02
C GLY A 133 6.81 19.88 -8.93
N THR A 134 6.42 20.40 -10.10
CA THR A 134 5.64 21.63 -10.23
C THR A 134 4.50 21.43 -11.22
N SER A 135 3.42 22.18 -11.02
CA SER A 135 2.33 22.29 -12.00
C SER A 135 1.91 23.74 -12.10
N HIS A 136 1.66 24.19 -13.33
CA HIS A 136 1.22 25.55 -13.66
C HIS A 136 -0.28 25.59 -14.02
N GLY A 137 -0.96 24.43 -14.05
CA GLY A 137 -2.40 24.29 -14.37
C GLY A 137 -3.27 23.91 -13.16
N GLN A 138 -4.55 23.64 -13.40
CA GLN A 138 -5.38 22.95 -12.40
C GLN A 138 -4.91 21.49 -12.31
N VAL A 139 -4.47 21.06 -11.12
CA VAL A 139 -4.24 19.64 -10.85
C VAL A 139 -5.60 19.02 -10.57
N ALA A 140 -6.03 18.06 -11.40
CA ALA A 140 -7.24 17.29 -11.12
C ALA A 140 -7.06 16.63 -9.74
N SER A 141 -7.93 17.02 -8.81
CA SER A 141 -7.93 16.56 -7.42
C SER A 141 -8.39 15.12 -7.32
#